data_AF-A0A804N1D2-F1
#
_entry.id   AF-A0A804N1D2-F1
#
_cell.length_a   1.000
_cell.length_b   1.000
_cell.length_c   1.000
_cell.angle_alpha   90.00
_cell.angle_beta   90.00
_cell.angle_gamma   90.00
#
_symmetry.space_group_name_H-M   'P 1'
#
loop_
_entity.id
_entity.type
_entity.pdbx_description
1 polymer ?
#
loop_
_entity_poly.entity_id
_entity_poly.type
_entity_poly.pdbx_seq_one_letter_code
_entity_poly.pdbx_strand_id
1 'polypeptide(L)'
;MMNEHREEDALRGQAVKNQKAIWDKTMEMRFLLQKAFSTSNKLPQESIRTRFCNHDKQIEQAYDDLLNSTKHTLSSMMELQEALLESNQATKDANEIPSASNGDNDEWSEVQRLQARITTFRNTEIDKWHRKIQVTTGAAALKGKLHAFNQNISDQVAGYMRDPSRMINRMYLTNSAVRVFGKDVGEPGTAEEGHIMEGDPELIDDSEFYQQLLKEFLESCDRGASKSAFYSLKKQQVKKRKLVDRRASKSRKIRYHVHEKITNFMAPEPMVLPPMAPKLFENLFGNSS
;
A
#
# COMPACT_ATOMS: atom_id res chain seq x y z
N MET A 1 -6.75 25.79 43.79
CA MET A 1 -6.77 26.51 42.51
C MET A 1 -5.45 26.42 41.71
N MET A 2 -4.31 27.01 42.12
CA MET A 2 -3.08 26.97 41.27
C MET A 2 -2.47 25.55 41.11
N ASN A 3 -2.56 24.71 42.14
CA ASN A 3 -2.08 23.32 42.05
C ASN A 3 -3.00 22.44 41.18
N GLU A 4 -4.32 22.65 41.23
CA GLU A 4 -5.29 21.90 40.42
C GLU A 4 -5.07 22.16 38.92
N HIS A 5 -4.88 23.42 38.50
CA HIS A 5 -4.58 23.72 37.10
C HIS A 5 -3.25 23.10 36.63
N ARG A 6 -2.22 23.08 37.48
CA ARG A 6 -0.94 22.42 37.16
C ARG A 6 -1.11 20.91 36.97
N GLU A 7 -1.92 20.29 37.81
CA GLU A 7 -2.21 18.86 37.73
C GLU A 7 -3.05 18.53 36.48
N GLU A 8 -4.08 19.32 36.19
CA GLU A 8 -4.87 19.18 34.96
C GLU A 8 -4.02 19.31 33.69
N ASP A 9 -3.13 20.31 33.65
CA ASP A 9 -2.23 20.52 32.51
C ASP A 9 -1.20 19.37 32.39
N ALA A 10 -0.72 18.83 33.51
CA ALA A 10 0.16 17.66 33.51
C ALA A 10 -0.57 16.41 32.97
N LEU A 11 -1.82 16.17 33.39
CA LEU A 11 -2.65 15.08 32.90
C LEU A 11 -2.96 15.21 31.41
N ARG A 12 -3.29 16.43 30.93
CA ARG A 12 -3.45 16.72 29.50
C ARG A 12 -2.17 16.44 28.71
N GLY A 13 -1.03 16.90 29.22
CA GLY A 13 0.27 16.64 28.61
C GLY A 13 0.58 15.15 28.51
N GLN A 14 0.24 14.37 29.54
CA GLN A 14 0.41 12.91 29.51
C GLN A 14 -0.54 12.24 28.51
N ALA A 15 -1.80 12.68 28.43
CA ALA A 15 -2.77 12.17 27.46
C ALA A 15 -2.30 12.40 26.02
N VAL A 16 -1.77 13.59 25.70
CA VAL A 16 -1.22 13.89 24.37
C VAL A 16 -0.02 12.99 24.03
N LYS A 17 0.88 12.73 25.01
CA LYS A 17 2.00 11.80 24.80
C LYS A 17 1.51 10.38 24.50
N ASN A 18 0.49 9.91 25.22
CA ASN A 18 -0.10 8.58 25.01
C ASN A 18 -0.77 8.47 23.65
N GLN A 19 -1.60 9.45 23.26
CA GLN A 19 -2.25 9.50 21.94
C GLN A 19 -1.22 9.44 20.81
N LYS A 20 -0.13 10.18 20.95
CA LYS A 20 0.96 10.18 19.98
C LYS A 20 1.67 8.83 19.89
N ALA A 21 1.93 8.20 21.03
CA ALA A 21 2.53 6.86 21.05
C ALA A 21 1.62 5.82 20.36
N ILE A 22 0.31 5.89 20.56
CA ILE A 22 -0.67 5.04 19.87
C ILE A 22 -0.66 5.31 18.36
N TRP A 23 -0.65 6.58 17.94
CA TRP A 23 -0.55 6.96 16.52
C TRP A 23 0.72 6.43 15.87
N ASP A 24 1.87 6.65 16.50
CA ASP A 24 3.18 6.18 16.00
C ASP A 24 3.20 4.66 15.83
N LYS A 25 2.61 3.92 16.78
CA LYS A 25 2.50 2.46 16.71
C LYS A 25 1.53 2.00 15.64
N THR A 26 0.44 2.73 15.43
CA THR A 26 -0.52 2.44 14.35
C THR A 26 0.13 2.62 12.97
N MET A 27 0.92 3.67 12.79
CA MET A 27 1.70 3.88 11.57
C MET A 27 2.74 2.78 11.35
N GLU A 28 3.47 2.39 12.41
CA GLU A 28 4.43 1.28 12.35
C GLU A 28 3.76 -0.02 11.88
N MET A 29 2.60 -0.37 12.44
CA MET A 29 1.81 -1.54 12.00
C MET A 29 1.44 -1.44 10.52
N ARG A 30 0.92 -0.30 10.06
CA ARG A 30 0.56 -0.10 8.65
C ARG A 30 1.75 -0.28 7.72
N PHE A 31 2.93 0.22 8.10
CA PHE A 31 4.16 0.09 7.30
C PHE A 31 4.66 -1.35 7.22
N LEU A 32 4.54 -2.11 8.30
CA LEU A 32 4.87 -3.54 8.32
C LEU A 32 3.97 -4.35 7.40
N LEU A 33 2.68 -4.01 7.33
CA LEU A 33 1.70 -4.70 6.49
C LEU A 33 1.88 -4.41 4.99
N GLN A 34 2.46 -3.27 4.60
CA GLN A 34 2.54 -2.87 3.18
C GLN A 34 3.15 -3.95 2.29
N LYS A 35 4.28 -4.52 2.70
CA LYS A 35 4.97 -5.52 1.88
C LYS A 35 4.13 -6.79 1.74
N ALA A 36 3.48 -7.24 2.81
CA ALA A 36 2.61 -8.41 2.78
C ALA A 36 1.42 -8.17 1.83
N PHE A 37 0.77 -7.01 1.96
CA PHE A 37 -0.33 -6.58 1.09
C PHE A 37 0.08 -6.50 -0.39
N SER A 38 1.17 -5.80 -0.74
CA SER A 38 1.60 -5.73 -2.13
C SER A 38 2.07 -7.09 -2.69
N THR A 39 2.53 -8.01 -1.83
CA THR A 39 2.96 -9.35 -2.26
C THR A 39 1.79 -10.31 -2.42
N SER A 40 0.69 -10.13 -1.68
CA SER A 40 -0.48 -11.00 -1.80
C SER A 40 -1.13 -10.90 -3.18
N ASN A 41 -1.02 -9.77 -3.87
CA ASN A 41 -1.43 -9.61 -5.27
C ASN A 41 -0.74 -10.59 -6.25
N LYS A 42 0.33 -11.29 -5.83
CA LYS A 42 0.98 -12.33 -6.65
C LYS A 42 0.42 -13.71 -6.42
N LEU A 43 -0.37 -13.91 -5.35
CA LEU A 43 -0.89 -15.23 -5.01
C LEU A 43 -1.83 -15.73 -6.12
N PRO A 44 -1.74 -17.03 -6.47
CA PRO A 44 -2.71 -17.69 -7.34
C PRO A 44 -4.15 -17.45 -6.89
N GLN A 45 -5.01 -17.12 -7.85
CA GLN A 45 -6.46 -17.06 -7.66
C GLN A 45 -7.03 -18.46 -7.38
N GLU A 46 -8.24 -18.53 -6.81
CA GLU A 46 -8.81 -19.76 -6.21
C GLU A 46 -8.69 -21.00 -7.10
N SER A 47 -9.05 -20.90 -8.38
CA SER A 47 -9.00 -22.04 -9.32
C SER A 47 -7.59 -22.59 -9.57
N ILE A 48 -6.57 -21.73 -9.53
CA ILE A 48 -5.16 -22.10 -9.70
C ILE A 48 -4.57 -22.52 -8.36
N ARG A 49 -4.97 -21.86 -7.26
CA ARG A 49 -4.60 -22.22 -5.88
C ARG A 49 -4.91 -23.69 -5.61
N THR A 50 -6.14 -24.13 -5.91
CA THR A 50 -6.54 -25.54 -5.72
C THR A 50 -5.63 -26.50 -6.49
N ARG A 51 -5.21 -26.16 -7.71
CA ARG A 51 -4.30 -27.00 -8.50
C ARG A 51 -2.91 -27.08 -7.88
N PHE A 52 -2.37 -25.97 -7.37
CA PHE A 52 -1.09 -25.97 -6.68
C PHE A 52 -1.12 -26.79 -5.38
N CYS A 53 -2.16 -26.61 -4.55
CA CYS A 53 -2.32 -27.39 -3.31
C CYS A 53 -2.47 -28.88 -3.59
N ASN A 54 -3.24 -29.27 -4.62
CA ASN A 54 -3.39 -30.67 -5.01
C ASN A 54 -2.10 -31.30 -5.56
N HIS A 55 -1.17 -30.49 -6.07
CA HIS A 55 0.07 -30.96 -6.66
C HIS A 55 1.18 -31.16 -5.60
N ASP A 56 1.25 -30.29 -4.60
CA ASP A 56 2.30 -30.31 -3.59
C ASP A 56 1.76 -29.98 -2.19
N LYS A 57 1.88 -30.96 -1.30
CA LYS A 57 1.46 -30.85 0.10
C LYS A 57 2.22 -29.75 0.86
N GLN A 58 3.45 -29.42 0.47
CA GLN A 58 4.17 -28.29 1.08
C GLN A 58 3.50 -26.96 0.73
N ILE A 59 2.95 -26.84 -0.47
CA ILE A 59 2.22 -25.64 -0.88
C ILE A 59 0.89 -25.55 -0.11
N GLU A 60 0.16 -26.66 -0.01
CA GLU A 60 -1.06 -26.74 0.80
C GLU A 60 -0.82 -26.28 2.24
N GLN A 61 0.19 -26.86 2.91
CA GLN A 61 0.56 -26.47 4.28
C GLN A 61 0.96 -24.99 4.37
N ALA A 62 1.71 -24.46 3.39
CA ALA A 62 2.10 -23.06 3.39
C ALA A 62 0.91 -22.10 3.25
N TYR A 63 -0.15 -22.49 2.51
CA TYR A 63 -1.39 -21.73 2.47
C TYR A 63 -2.14 -21.78 3.80
N ASP A 64 -2.22 -22.96 4.43
CA ASP A 64 -2.86 -23.09 5.74
C ASP A 64 -2.15 -22.22 6.80
N ASP A 65 -0.81 -22.26 6.82
CA ASP A 65 0.00 -21.43 7.71
C ASP A 65 -0.20 -19.93 7.44
N LEU A 66 -0.27 -19.54 6.15
CA LEU A 66 -0.55 -18.15 5.74
C LEU A 66 -1.93 -17.70 6.21
N LEU A 67 -2.98 -18.49 5.93
CA LEU A 67 -4.36 -18.18 6.31
C LEU A 67 -4.49 -18.07 7.82
N ASN A 68 -3.94 -19.02 8.58
CA ASN A 68 -3.95 -19.00 10.04
C ASN A 68 -3.22 -17.77 10.61
N SER A 69 -2.05 -17.45 10.07
CA SER A 69 -1.28 -16.27 10.47
C SER A 69 -2.01 -14.96 10.17
N THR A 70 -2.64 -14.85 8.99
CA THR A 70 -3.45 -13.69 8.60
C THR A 70 -4.69 -13.54 9.49
N LYS A 71 -5.43 -14.62 9.75
CA LYS A 71 -6.60 -14.61 10.66
C LYS A 71 -6.21 -14.22 12.08
N HIS A 72 -5.11 -14.76 12.61
CA HIS A 72 -4.61 -14.40 13.93
C HIS A 72 -4.18 -12.92 14.00
N THR A 73 -3.51 -12.42 12.96
CA THR A 73 -3.13 -11.01 12.86
C THR A 73 -4.36 -10.11 12.83
N LEU A 74 -5.38 -10.45 12.03
CA LEU A 74 -6.63 -9.72 11.94
C LEU A 74 -7.36 -9.70 13.30
N SER A 75 -7.48 -10.85 13.94
CA SER A 75 -8.09 -10.98 15.28
C SER A 75 -7.36 -10.11 16.32
N SER A 76 -6.03 -10.14 16.33
CA SER A 76 -5.23 -9.29 17.24
C SER A 76 -5.45 -7.79 16.99
N MET A 77 -5.63 -7.38 15.73
CA MET A 77 -5.93 -5.98 15.38
C MET A 77 -7.34 -5.59 15.85
N MET A 78 -8.32 -6.48 15.70
CA MET A 78 -9.69 -6.27 16.18
C MET A 78 -9.76 -6.19 17.70
N GLU A 79 -9.11 -7.09 18.42
CA GLU A 79 -8.99 -7.07 19.88
C GLU A 79 -8.36 -5.77 20.38
N LEU A 80 -7.29 -5.30 19.72
CA LEU A 80 -6.67 -4.01 20.04
C LEU A 80 -7.64 -2.85 19.81
N GLN A 81 -8.40 -2.86 18.71
CA GLN A 81 -9.39 -1.82 18.43
C GLN A 81 -10.51 -1.83 19.49
N GLU A 82 -11.01 -2.99 19.88
CA GLU A 82 -12.00 -3.13 20.96
C GLU A 82 -11.47 -2.61 22.30
N ALA A 83 -10.24 -3.00 22.70
CA ALA A 83 -9.62 -2.51 23.94
C ALA A 83 -9.43 -0.98 23.94
N LEU A 84 -9.03 -0.40 22.80
CA LEU A 84 -8.92 1.07 22.65
C LEU A 84 -10.28 1.76 22.73
N LEU A 85 -11.35 1.15 22.20
CA LEU A 85 -12.70 1.67 22.31
C LEU A 85 -13.18 1.62 23.77
N GLU A 86 -13.07 0.48 24.44
CA GLU A 86 -13.56 0.27 25.81
C GLU A 86 -12.86 1.13 26.84
N SER A 87 -11.56 1.40 26.63
CA SER A 87 -10.78 2.31 27.48
C SER A 87 -11.18 3.78 27.35
N ASN A 88 -11.91 4.15 26.29
CA ASN A 88 -12.35 5.53 26.05
C ASN A 88 -13.82 5.71 26.43
N GLN A 89 -14.09 6.40 27.53
CA GLN A 89 -15.45 6.64 28.02
C GLN A 89 -16.36 7.34 26.99
N ALA A 90 -15.79 8.18 26.10
CA ALA A 90 -16.56 8.90 25.08
C ALA A 90 -17.11 8.00 23.96
N THR A 91 -16.70 6.73 23.89
CA THR A 91 -17.21 5.77 22.90
C THR A 91 -18.41 4.97 23.44
N LYS A 92 -18.69 5.04 24.75
CA LYS A 92 -19.72 4.22 25.41
C LYS A 92 -21.13 4.55 24.95
N ASP A 93 -21.36 5.79 24.52
CA ASP A 93 -22.65 6.22 23.97
C ASP A 93 -22.87 5.71 22.53
N ALA A 94 -21.84 5.16 21.88
CA ALA A 94 -21.94 4.58 20.52
C ALA A 94 -22.34 3.08 20.52
N ASN A 95 -22.93 2.58 21.61
CA ASN A 95 -23.32 1.18 21.77
C ASN A 95 -24.59 0.77 20.98
N GLU A 96 -25.17 1.64 20.16
CA GLU A 96 -26.19 1.24 19.18
C GLU A 96 -25.52 0.49 18.03
N ILE A 97 -25.21 -0.79 18.27
CA ILE A 97 -24.72 -1.71 17.25
C ILE A 97 -25.90 -1.99 16.29
N PRO A 98 -25.78 -1.71 14.98
CA PRO A 98 -26.73 -2.26 14.02
C PRO A 98 -26.70 -3.79 14.15
N SER A 99 -27.80 -4.41 14.55
CA SER A 99 -27.88 -5.88 14.62
C SER A 99 -27.37 -6.46 13.32
N ALA A 100 -26.29 -7.26 13.43
CA ALA A 100 -25.74 -7.97 12.30
C ALA A 100 -26.87 -8.75 11.62
N SER A 101 -27.04 -8.53 10.32
CA SER A 101 -27.86 -9.40 9.48
C SER A 101 -27.35 -10.83 9.66
N ASN A 102 -28.26 -11.79 9.84
CA ASN A 102 -28.01 -13.23 10.01
C ASN A 102 -27.38 -13.91 8.76
N GLY A 103 -26.39 -13.28 8.13
CA GLY A 103 -25.58 -13.86 7.05
C GLY A 103 -24.23 -14.30 7.60
N ASP A 104 -23.65 -15.34 6.99
CA ASP A 104 -22.44 -16.06 7.42
C ASP A 104 -21.44 -15.20 8.23
N ASN A 105 -21.07 -15.72 9.40
CA ASN A 105 -20.11 -15.16 10.35
C ASN A 105 -18.68 -15.23 9.77
N ASP A 106 -18.45 -14.52 8.67
CA ASP A 106 -17.15 -14.27 8.03
C ASP A 106 -16.40 -13.22 8.87
N GLU A 107 -15.08 -13.38 8.96
CA GLU A 107 -14.14 -12.40 9.51
C GLU A 107 -14.41 -10.95 9.03
N TRP A 108 -14.87 -10.76 7.78
CA TRP A 108 -15.25 -9.45 7.26
C TRP A 108 -16.45 -8.82 7.96
N SER A 109 -17.46 -9.62 8.34
CA SER A 109 -18.65 -9.14 9.05
C SER A 109 -18.27 -8.56 10.42
N GLU A 110 -17.32 -9.19 11.12
CA GLU A 110 -16.79 -8.70 12.40
C GLU A 110 -16.01 -7.39 12.24
N VAL A 111 -15.18 -7.27 11.18
CA VAL A 111 -14.49 -6.01 10.87
C VAL A 111 -15.50 -4.89 10.60
N GLN A 112 -16.55 -5.16 9.83
CA GLN A 112 -17.60 -4.18 9.54
C GLN A 112 -18.36 -3.76 10.81
N ARG A 113 -18.69 -4.71 11.70
CA ARG A 113 -19.32 -4.45 12.99
C ARG A 113 -18.49 -3.47 13.84
N LEU A 114 -17.17 -3.69 13.92
CA LEU A 114 -16.27 -2.80 14.65
C LEU A 114 -16.15 -1.42 14.03
N GLN A 115 -16.11 -1.33 12.70
CA GLN A 115 -16.10 -0.06 11.98
C GLN A 115 -17.40 0.72 12.19
N ALA A 116 -18.55 0.05 12.19
CA ALA A 116 -19.83 0.67 12.47
C ALA A 116 -19.87 1.24 13.90
N ARG A 117 -19.44 0.45 14.90
CA ARG A 117 -19.41 0.85 16.32
C ARG A 117 -18.60 2.13 16.57
N ILE A 118 -17.46 2.31 15.89
CA ILE A 118 -16.63 3.52 16.07
C ILE A 118 -17.11 4.72 15.24
N THR A 119 -17.97 4.52 14.24
CA THR A 119 -18.26 5.55 13.21
C THR A 119 -18.82 6.85 13.80
N THR A 120 -19.80 6.77 14.70
CA THR A 120 -20.41 7.96 15.33
C THR A 120 -19.40 8.76 16.14
N PHE A 121 -18.63 8.07 16.99
CA PHE A 121 -17.57 8.70 17.79
C PHE A 121 -16.49 9.33 16.90
N ARG A 122 -15.99 8.58 15.91
CA ARG A 122 -14.96 9.03 14.96
C ARG A 122 -15.40 10.30 14.25
N ASN A 123 -16.59 10.29 13.65
CA ASN A 123 -17.09 11.43 12.86
C ASN A 123 -17.26 12.67 13.76
N THR A 124 -17.86 12.49 14.95
CA THR A 124 -18.09 13.58 15.91
C THR A 124 -16.79 14.22 16.36
N GLU A 125 -15.80 13.43 16.77
CA GLU A 125 -14.53 13.97 17.25
C GLU A 125 -13.68 14.57 16.12
N ILE A 126 -13.61 13.93 14.95
CA ILE A 126 -12.90 14.50 13.79
C ILE A 126 -13.47 15.86 13.42
N ASP A 127 -14.79 15.99 13.32
CA ASP A 127 -15.43 17.25 12.93
C ASP A 127 -15.25 18.33 14.00
N LYS A 128 -15.32 17.96 15.28
CA LYS A 128 -15.03 18.85 16.40
C LYS A 128 -13.61 19.39 16.35
N TRP A 129 -12.61 18.53 16.13
CA TRP A 129 -11.20 18.95 16.01
C TRP A 129 -10.95 19.77 14.75
N HIS A 130 -11.57 19.40 13.63
CA HIS A 130 -11.53 20.17 12.40
C HIS A 130 -12.05 21.61 12.60
N ARG A 131 -13.24 21.77 13.22
CA ARG A 131 -13.81 23.07 13.55
C ARG A 131 -12.87 23.87 14.47
N LYS A 132 -12.31 23.24 15.51
CA LYS A 132 -11.35 23.89 16.42
C LYS A 132 -10.10 24.40 15.70
N ILE A 133 -9.56 23.63 14.76
CA ILE A 133 -8.41 24.05 13.94
C ILE A 133 -8.80 25.20 13.02
N GLN A 134 -9.96 25.15 12.36
CA GLN A 134 -10.42 26.22 11.47
C GLN A 134 -10.59 27.56 12.20
N VAL A 135 -11.11 27.53 13.44
CA VAL A 135 -11.23 28.71 14.30
C VAL A 135 -9.85 29.22 14.72
N THR A 136 -8.96 28.32 15.15
CA THR A 136 -7.62 28.70 15.67
C THR A 136 -6.71 29.27 14.59
N THR A 137 -6.81 28.77 13.35
CA THR A 137 -5.99 29.21 12.21
C THR A 137 -6.54 30.46 11.52
N GLY A 138 -7.72 30.94 11.91
CA GLY A 138 -8.43 32.02 11.21
C GLY A 138 -8.98 31.62 9.83
N ALA A 139 -8.85 30.35 9.42
CA ALA A 139 -9.33 29.86 8.14
C ALA A 139 -10.87 30.00 8.01
N ALA A 140 -11.59 29.97 9.12
CA ALA A 140 -13.04 30.23 9.15
C ALA A 140 -13.40 31.64 8.60
N ALA A 141 -12.55 32.65 8.81
CA ALA A 141 -12.78 34.00 8.31
C ALA A 141 -12.44 34.14 6.81
N LEU A 142 -11.48 33.35 6.30
CA LEU A 142 -11.02 33.40 4.91
C LEU A 142 -11.89 32.59 3.94
N LYS A 143 -12.56 31.53 4.43
CA LYS A 143 -13.28 30.54 3.59
C LYS A 143 -14.77 30.80 3.39
N GLY A 144 -15.31 31.91 3.91
CA GLY A 144 -16.75 32.21 3.91
C GLY A 144 -17.48 32.29 2.55
N LYS A 145 -16.79 32.11 1.41
CA LYS A 145 -17.39 32.21 0.06
C LYS A 145 -17.48 30.89 -0.72
N LEU A 146 -17.00 29.76 -0.21
CA LEU A 146 -17.03 28.50 -0.96
C LEU A 146 -17.71 27.37 -0.17
N HIS A 147 -18.96 27.06 -0.55
CA HIS A 147 -19.81 26.09 0.15
C HIS A 147 -19.23 24.67 0.20
N ALA A 148 -18.46 24.27 -0.83
CA ALA A 148 -17.79 22.97 -0.88
C ALA A 148 -16.65 22.83 0.14
N PHE A 149 -16.03 23.93 0.56
CA PHE A 149 -14.94 23.92 1.56
C PHE A 149 -15.43 24.11 3.00
N ASN A 150 -16.71 24.40 3.19
CA ASN A 150 -17.35 24.63 4.50
C ASN A 150 -18.06 23.37 5.04
N GLN A 151 -17.93 22.23 4.37
CA GLN A 151 -18.43 20.95 4.86
C GLN A 151 -17.50 20.37 5.92
N ASN A 152 -18.06 19.63 6.89
CA ASN A 152 -17.22 18.90 7.83
C ASN A 152 -16.48 17.77 7.11
N ILE A 153 -15.45 17.21 7.76
CA ILE A 153 -14.65 16.15 7.14
C ILE A 153 -15.51 14.91 6.91
N SER A 154 -16.36 14.57 7.88
CA SER A 154 -17.28 13.43 7.76
C SER A 154 -18.23 13.56 6.55
N ASP A 155 -18.78 14.75 6.31
CA ASP A 155 -19.67 15.05 5.18
C ASP A 155 -18.94 14.92 3.84
N GLN A 156 -17.70 15.42 3.76
CA GLN A 156 -16.88 15.29 2.55
C GLN A 156 -16.57 13.82 2.25
N VAL A 157 -16.16 13.06 3.27
CA VAL A 157 -15.91 11.61 3.13
C VAL A 157 -17.18 10.88 2.71
N ALA A 158 -18.32 11.15 3.33
CA ALA A 158 -19.61 10.56 2.97
C ALA A 158 -20.00 10.88 1.51
N GLY A 159 -19.72 12.11 1.05
CA GLY A 159 -19.92 12.52 -0.34
C GLY A 159 -19.09 11.70 -1.32
N TYR A 160 -17.80 11.50 -1.03
CA TYR A 160 -16.93 10.65 -1.87
C TYR A 160 -17.33 9.17 -1.82
N MET A 161 -17.74 8.67 -0.66
CA MET A 161 -18.15 7.28 -0.47
C MET A 161 -19.51 6.94 -1.08
N ARG A 162 -20.28 7.93 -1.56
CA ARG A 162 -21.54 7.70 -2.27
C ARG A 162 -21.34 7.06 -3.64
N ASP A 163 -20.23 7.36 -4.30
CA ASP A 163 -19.80 6.72 -5.56
C ASP A 163 -18.26 6.59 -5.56
N PRO A 164 -17.73 5.56 -4.87
CA PRO A 164 -16.29 5.34 -4.75
C PRO A 164 -15.71 4.67 -6.00
N SER A 165 -16.52 4.33 -7.02
CA SER A 165 -16.10 3.52 -8.17
C SER A 165 -14.89 4.12 -8.89
N ARG A 166 -14.83 5.43 -9.04
CA ARG A 166 -13.65 6.11 -9.65
C ARG A 166 -12.37 5.94 -8.83
N MET A 167 -12.48 5.99 -7.50
CA MET A 167 -11.33 5.79 -6.60
C MET A 167 -10.90 4.32 -6.61
N ILE A 168 -11.86 3.41 -6.46
CA ILE A 168 -11.64 1.96 -6.46
C ILE A 168 -10.97 1.52 -7.77
N ASN A 169 -11.49 1.96 -8.92
CA ASN A 169 -10.93 1.60 -10.23
C ASN A 169 -9.49 2.11 -10.44
N ARG A 170 -9.07 3.17 -9.75
CA ARG A 170 -7.67 3.64 -9.78
C ARG A 170 -6.74 2.79 -8.93
N MET A 171 -7.28 2.11 -7.92
CA MET A 171 -6.52 1.21 -7.06
C MET A 171 -6.35 -0.17 -7.72
N TYR A 172 -7.21 -0.54 -8.67
CA TYR A 172 -7.08 -1.83 -9.34
C TYR A 172 -5.85 -1.90 -10.25
N LEU A 173 -5.07 -2.96 -10.08
CA LEU A 173 -3.91 -3.26 -10.89
C LEU A 173 -4.32 -4.10 -12.10
N THR A 174 -3.61 -3.91 -13.21
CA THR A 174 -3.74 -4.79 -14.36
C THR A 174 -2.91 -6.05 -14.15
N ASN A 175 -3.32 -7.15 -14.79
CA ASN A 175 -2.57 -8.40 -14.80
C ASN A 175 -1.17 -8.29 -15.45
N SER A 176 -0.92 -7.26 -16.27
CA SER A 176 0.40 -6.96 -16.80
C SER A 176 1.30 -6.24 -15.79
N ALA A 177 0.73 -5.49 -14.84
CA ALA A 177 1.47 -4.80 -13.79
C ALA A 177 1.95 -5.76 -12.68
N VAL A 178 1.21 -6.85 -12.44
CA VAL A 178 1.56 -7.84 -11.41
C VAL A 178 1.66 -9.23 -12.01
N ARG A 179 2.82 -9.86 -11.85
CA ARG A 179 3.00 -11.27 -12.20
C ARG A 179 2.36 -12.16 -11.14
N VAL A 180 1.08 -12.47 -11.34
CA VAL A 180 0.32 -13.47 -10.56
C VAL A 180 0.85 -14.87 -10.86
N PHE A 181 1.10 -15.68 -9.84
CA PHE A 181 1.59 -17.05 -10.05
C PHE A 181 0.54 -17.93 -10.73
N GLY A 182 0.97 -18.69 -11.75
CA GLY A 182 0.13 -19.60 -12.51
C GLY A 182 -0.75 -18.94 -13.58
N LYS A 183 -0.68 -17.61 -13.73
CA LYS A 183 -1.30 -16.88 -14.84
C LYS A 183 -0.22 -16.54 -15.87
N ASP A 184 -0.36 -17.05 -17.08
CA ASP A 184 0.51 -16.64 -18.18
C ASP A 184 0.14 -15.21 -18.56
N VAL A 185 1.09 -14.29 -18.36
CA VAL A 185 0.98 -12.93 -18.89
C VAL A 185 1.13 -13.08 -20.39
N GLY A 186 0.02 -13.00 -21.14
CA GLY A 186 0.05 -13.00 -22.59
C GLY A 186 1.08 -12.01 -23.11
N GLU A 187 1.75 -12.34 -24.22
CA GLU A 187 2.80 -11.49 -24.80
C GLU A 187 2.33 -10.04 -24.88
N PRO A 188 3.17 -9.05 -24.54
CA PRO A 188 2.79 -7.63 -24.47
C PRO A 188 2.61 -6.98 -25.86
N GLY A 189 2.01 -7.69 -26.82
CA GLY A 189 2.03 -7.34 -28.25
C GLY A 189 0.67 -7.26 -28.97
N THR A 190 -0.48 -7.40 -28.28
CA THR A 190 -1.82 -7.33 -28.94
C THR A 190 -2.81 -6.40 -28.22
N ALA A 191 -2.34 -5.52 -27.34
CA ALA A 191 -3.18 -4.43 -26.86
C ALA A 191 -3.34 -3.40 -27.98
N GLU A 192 -4.46 -3.49 -28.71
CA GLU A 192 -4.91 -2.44 -29.62
C GLU A 192 -4.77 -1.08 -28.94
N GLU A 193 -4.01 -0.18 -29.55
CA GLU A 193 -3.82 1.20 -29.10
C GLU A 193 -5.19 1.88 -28.95
N GLY A 194 -5.72 1.93 -27.72
CA GLY A 194 -6.97 2.63 -27.42
C GLY A 194 -7.91 1.95 -26.42
N HIS A 195 -7.71 0.68 -26.04
CA HIS A 195 -8.55 0.05 -25.02
C HIS A 195 -7.98 0.30 -23.62
N ILE A 196 -8.75 1.04 -22.80
CA ILE A 196 -8.47 1.20 -21.37
C ILE A 196 -8.60 -0.19 -20.75
N MET A 197 -7.47 -0.84 -20.43
CA MET A 197 -7.49 -2.11 -19.72
C MET A 197 -8.09 -1.88 -18.33
N GLU A 198 -9.30 -2.37 -18.11
CA GLU A 198 -9.95 -2.35 -16.81
C GLU A 198 -9.11 -3.17 -15.81
N GLY A 199 -8.89 -2.61 -14.63
CA GLY A 199 -8.10 -3.26 -13.59
C GLY A 199 -8.79 -4.51 -13.05
N ASP A 200 -8.01 -5.46 -12.55
CA ASP A 200 -8.53 -6.69 -11.94
C ASP A 200 -8.99 -6.38 -10.51
N PRO A 201 -10.28 -6.59 -10.15
CA PRO A 201 -10.80 -6.28 -8.83
C PRO A 201 -10.10 -7.01 -7.68
N GLU A 202 -9.47 -8.15 -7.97
CA GLU A 202 -8.71 -8.96 -7.02
C GLU A 202 -7.28 -8.44 -6.78
N LEU A 203 -6.82 -7.47 -7.57
CA LEU A 203 -5.47 -6.91 -7.48
C LEU A 203 -5.52 -5.44 -7.10
N ILE A 204 -5.13 -5.11 -5.86
CA ILE A 204 -5.31 -3.76 -5.32
C ILE A 204 -3.96 -3.11 -4.97
N ASP A 205 -3.77 -1.87 -5.39
CA ASP A 205 -2.65 -1.01 -5.00
C ASP A 205 -3.13 0.24 -4.27
N ASP A 206 -2.67 0.39 -3.03
CA ASP A 206 -2.93 1.56 -2.20
C ASP A 206 -1.66 2.41 -1.99
N SER A 207 -0.67 2.27 -2.88
CA SER A 207 0.62 2.94 -2.79
C SER A 207 0.51 4.46 -2.68
N GLU A 208 -0.45 5.10 -3.33
CA GLU A 208 -0.66 6.56 -3.19
C GLU A 208 -1.01 6.94 -1.75
N PHE A 209 -1.95 6.21 -1.13
CA PHE A 209 -2.34 6.43 0.27
C PHE A 209 -1.19 6.09 1.23
N TYR A 210 -0.51 4.97 1.01
CA TYR A 210 0.67 4.58 1.77
C TYR A 210 1.78 5.63 1.72
N GLN A 211 2.07 6.18 0.53
CA GLN A 211 3.08 7.22 0.34
C GLN A 211 2.72 8.51 1.08
N GLN A 212 1.45 8.89 1.08
CA GLN A 212 0.98 10.06 1.83
C GLN A 212 1.16 9.85 3.34
N LEU A 213 0.77 8.69 3.88
CA LEU A 213 0.99 8.35 5.30
C LEU A 213 2.47 8.36 5.67
N LEU A 214 3.32 7.78 4.81
CA LEU A 214 4.76 7.75 5.02
C LEU A 214 5.37 9.16 5.02
N LYS A 215 4.94 10.00 4.08
CA LYS A 215 5.39 11.39 4.00
C LYS A 215 5.03 12.18 5.26
N GLU A 216 3.77 12.13 5.68
CA GLU A 216 3.30 12.81 6.91
C GLU A 216 4.03 12.31 8.16
N PHE A 217 4.25 11.00 8.24
CA PHE A 217 5.01 10.41 9.34
C PHE A 217 6.45 10.91 9.39
N LEU A 218 7.15 10.99 8.24
CA LEU A 218 8.51 11.50 8.16
C LEU A 218 8.59 12.99 8.49
N GLU A 219 7.65 13.80 7.98
CA GLU A 219 7.56 15.22 8.32
C GLU A 219 7.32 15.45 9.82
N SER A 220 6.59 14.55 10.49
CA SER A 220 6.42 14.58 11.94
C SER A 220 7.72 14.23 12.70
N CYS A 221 8.53 13.31 12.16
CA CYS A 221 9.81 12.93 12.74
C CYS A 221 10.81 14.09 12.75
N ASP A 222 10.88 14.85 11.66
CA ASP A 222 11.78 16.00 11.52
C ASP A 222 11.46 17.13 12.52
N ARG A 223 10.19 17.25 12.91
CA ARG A 223 9.74 18.15 14.00
C ARG A 223 10.06 17.61 15.40
N GLY A 224 10.87 16.55 15.50
CA GLY A 224 11.27 15.90 16.75
C GLY A 224 10.19 15.02 17.37
N ALA A 225 9.09 14.77 16.65
CA ALA A 225 7.90 14.22 17.24
C ALA A 225 7.95 12.68 17.38
N SER A 226 8.44 11.97 16.35
CA SER A 226 8.27 10.50 16.22
C SER A 226 9.61 9.75 16.02
N LYS A 227 10.61 10.04 16.84
CA LYS A 227 11.93 9.40 16.68
C LYS A 227 11.88 7.88 16.93
N SER A 228 11.04 7.40 17.84
CA SER A 228 11.02 5.98 18.26
C SER A 228 10.58 5.04 17.14
N ALA A 229 9.48 5.32 16.44
CA ALA A 229 8.98 4.50 15.35
C ALA A 229 9.91 4.56 14.12
N PHE A 230 10.52 5.72 13.83
CA PHE A 230 11.54 5.82 12.79
C PHE A 230 12.75 4.91 13.05
N TYR A 231 13.24 4.85 14.29
CA TYR A 231 14.34 3.95 14.65
C TYR A 231 13.96 2.47 14.54
N SER A 232 12.73 2.08 14.87
CA SER A 232 12.26 0.70 14.68
C SER A 232 12.27 0.31 13.20
N LEU A 233 11.72 1.17 12.33
CA LEU A 233 11.67 0.92 10.88
C LEU A 233 13.08 0.81 10.28
N LYS A 234 14.01 1.68 10.72
CA LYS A 234 15.40 1.66 10.26
C LYS A 234 16.17 0.44 10.77
N LYS A 235 15.87 -0.07 11.97
CA LYS A 235 16.49 -1.30 12.54
C LYS A 235 16.06 -2.56 11.78
N GLN A 236 14.83 -2.60 11.29
CA GLN A 236 14.31 -3.73 10.50
C GLN A 236 14.86 -3.77 9.07
N GLN A 237 15.39 -2.66 8.55
CA GLN A 237 16.18 -2.71 7.33
C GLN A 237 17.50 -3.42 7.59
N VAL A 238 17.54 -4.72 7.30
CA VAL A 238 18.78 -5.49 7.19
C VAL A 238 19.73 -4.67 6.32
N LYS A 239 20.87 -4.25 6.88
CA LYS A 239 21.89 -3.51 6.14
C LYS A 239 22.19 -4.30 4.87
N LYS A 240 21.69 -3.83 3.72
CA LYS A 240 21.96 -4.47 2.43
C LYS A 240 23.47 -4.41 2.26
N ARG A 241 24.15 -5.55 2.48
CA ARG A 241 25.53 -5.71 2.03
C ARG A 241 25.48 -5.38 0.54
N LYS A 242 26.29 -4.41 0.09
CA LYS A 242 26.42 -4.12 -1.34
C LYS A 242 26.62 -5.45 -2.05
N LEU A 243 25.69 -5.82 -2.93
CA LEU A 243 25.86 -6.99 -3.79
C LEU A 243 27.01 -6.65 -4.74
N VAL A 244 28.23 -6.93 -4.30
CA VAL A 244 29.42 -6.73 -5.11
C VAL A 244 29.35 -7.78 -6.20
N ASP A 245 29.17 -7.35 -7.44
CA ASP A 245 29.22 -8.22 -8.60
C ASP A 245 30.65 -8.77 -8.74
N ARG A 246 30.89 -9.94 -8.14
CA ARG A 246 32.20 -10.61 -8.14
C ARG A 246 32.65 -10.98 -9.56
N ARG A 247 31.69 -11.17 -10.49
CA ARG A 247 31.95 -11.41 -11.92
C ARG A 247 32.28 -10.14 -12.70
N ALA A 248 31.96 -8.95 -12.19
CA ALA A 248 32.37 -7.70 -12.81
C ALA A 248 33.86 -7.36 -12.59
N SER A 249 34.55 -8.09 -11.71
CA SER A 249 36.00 -7.91 -11.53
C SER A 249 36.79 -8.33 -12.76
N LYS A 250 37.67 -7.45 -13.24
CA LYS A 250 38.61 -7.71 -14.35
C LYS A 250 37.91 -8.01 -15.69
N SER A 251 36.89 -7.22 -16.05
CA SER A 251 36.24 -7.24 -17.38
C SER A 251 35.61 -8.57 -17.80
N ARG A 252 35.29 -9.47 -16.86
CA ARG A 252 34.67 -10.78 -17.17
C ARG A 252 33.17 -10.68 -17.47
N LYS A 253 32.56 -9.54 -17.15
CA LYS A 253 31.16 -9.23 -17.45
C LYS A 253 31.12 -8.04 -18.41
N ILE A 254 30.41 -8.19 -19.52
CA ILE A 254 30.17 -7.10 -20.49
C ILE A 254 29.34 -6.02 -19.79
N ARG A 255 29.78 -4.76 -19.89
CA ARG A 255 29.06 -3.58 -19.38
C ARG A 255 28.78 -2.64 -20.54
N TYR A 256 27.55 -2.18 -20.62
CA TYR A 256 27.10 -1.22 -21.63
C TYR A 256 27.36 0.20 -21.14
N HIS A 257 28.64 0.56 -20.99
CA HIS A 257 29.05 1.94 -20.72
C HIS A 257 29.74 2.51 -21.96
N VAL A 258 29.36 3.73 -22.33
CA VAL A 258 30.01 4.46 -23.42
C VAL A 258 31.44 4.79 -23.00
N HIS A 259 32.40 4.44 -23.86
CA HIS A 259 33.80 4.73 -23.65
C HIS A 259 34.20 5.98 -24.46
N GLU A 260 34.34 7.12 -23.79
CA GLU A 260 34.59 8.44 -24.41
C GLU A 260 35.83 8.53 -25.31
N LYS A 261 36.80 7.61 -25.19
CA LYS A 261 38.01 7.59 -26.01
C LYS A 261 37.87 6.87 -27.35
N ILE A 262 36.83 6.04 -27.49
CA ILE A 262 36.57 5.24 -28.70
C ILE A 262 35.25 5.62 -29.37
N THR A 263 34.51 6.56 -28.80
CA THR A 263 33.44 7.26 -29.51
C THR A 263 34.04 7.93 -30.74
N ASN A 264 33.42 7.71 -31.90
CA ASN A 264 33.87 8.20 -33.21
C ASN A 264 35.25 7.69 -33.66
N PHE A 265 35.68 6.51 -33.20
CA PHE A 265 37.00 5.95 -33.59
C PHE A 265 37.15 5.70 -35.10
N MET A 266 36.08 5.25 -35.77
CA MET A 266 36.03 5.11 -37.23
C MET A 266 34.65 5.49 -37.76
N ALA A 267 34.63 6.07 -38.97
CA ALA A 267 33.41 6.26 -39.73
C ALA A 267 32.98 4.91 -40.34
N PRO A 268 31.67 4.59 -40.39
CA PRO A 268 31.20 3.37 -41.03
C PRO A 268 31.41 3.46 -42.55
N GLU A 269 32.13 2.49 -43.11
CA GLU A 269 32.22 2.32 -44.57
C GLU A 269 31.16 1.31 -45.03
N PRO A 270 30.27 1.68 -45.97
CA PRO A 270 29.25 0.77 -46.46
C PRO A 270 29.88 -0.40 -47.21
N MET A 271 29.65 -1.61 -46.72
CA MET A 271 30.02 -2.84 -47.42
C MET A 271 29.09 -3.02 -48.62
N VAL A 272 29.67 -3.05 -49.83
CA VAL A 272 28.94 -3.47 -51.03
C VAL A 272 28.92 -4.98 -51.07
N LEU A 273 27.77 -5.57 -50.74
CA LEU A 273 27.59 -7.01 -50.83
C LEU A 273 27.53 -7.44 -52.30
N PRO A 274 28.20 -8.54 -52.68
CA PRO A 274 28.06 -9.13 -54.00
C PRO A 274 26.58 -9.49 -54.29
N PRO A 275 26.08 -9.37 -55.53
CA PRO A 275 24.66 -9.59 -55.86
C PRO A 275 24.12 -10.99 -55.50
N MET A 276 25.00 -11.99 -55.43
CA MET A 276 24.69 -13.37 -55.05
C MET A 276 24.59 -13.57 -53.54
N ALA A 277 25.03 -12.62 -52.71
CA ALA A 277 25.12 -12.79 -51.26
C ALA A 277 23.78 -13.15 -50.59
N PRO A 278 22.64 -12.50 -50.91
CA PRO A 278 21.36 -12.86 -50.30
C PRO A 278 20.98 -14.33 -50.58
N LYS A 279 21.09 -14.76 -51.84
CA LYS A 279 20.82 -16.15 -52.24
C LYS A 279 21.80 -17.14 -51.63
N LEU A 280 23.07 -16.75 -51.48
CA LEU A 280 24.08 -17.59 -50.83
C LEU A 280 23.73 -17.81 -49.36
N PHE A 281 23.33 -16.76 -48.63
CA PHE A 281 22.99 -16.84 -47.22
C PHE A 281 21.69 -17.62 -46.96
N GLU A 282 20.70 -17.50 -47.84
CA GLU A 282 19.47 -18.30 -47.76
C GLU A 282 19.74 -19.81 -47.91
N ASN A 283 20.68 -20.17 -48.78
CA ASN A 283 20.98 -21.58 -49.08
C ASN A 283 22.12 -22.15 -48.23
N LEU A 284 22.64 -21.38 -47.26
CA LEU A 284 23.75 -21.82 -46.42
C LEU A 284 23.22 -22.90 -45.46
N PHE A 285 23.61 -24.15 -45.71
CA PHE A 285 23.26 -25.34 -44.93
C PHE A 285 21.78 -25.79 -44.98
N GLY A 286 20.91 -25.10 -45.74
CA GLY A 286 19.46 -25.36 -45.75
C GLY A 286 18.90 -26.13 -46.96
N ASN A 287 19.63 -26.21 -48.08
CA ASN A 287 19.15 -26.96 -49.25
C ASN A 287 19.64 -28.40 -49.22
N SER A 288 19.11 -29.19 -48.29
CA SER A 288 18.99 -30.63 -48.50
C SER A 288 17.94 -30.85 -49.59
N SER A 289 18.38 -31.31 -50.77
CA SER A 289 17.50 -32.00 -51.72
C SER A 289 16.84 -33.20 -51.06
#